data_AF-A0A662NS17-F1
#
_entry.id   AF-A0A662NS17-F1
#
_cell.length_a   1.000
_cell.length_b   1.000
_cell.length_c   1.000
_cell.angle_alpha   90.00
_cell.angle_beta   90.00
_cell.angle_gamma   90.00
#
_symmetry.space_group_name_H-M   'P 1'
#
loop_
_entity.id
_entity.type
_entity.pdbx_description
1 polymer ?
#
loop_
_entity_poly.entity_id
_entity_poly.type
_entity_poly.pdbx_seq_one_letter_code
_entity_poly.pdbx_strand_id
1 'polypeptide(L)'
;MFSKKEKRMTDGDFGKAAVMQSLHKMFAVGGHFSICDFDKQAKVMGVEVPKEERDRLCLFHCINWNEMNKELRDEICARVVEVLTGERVELSKNEIIELFAGVDKKKIGGKVYRLLKSGENSG
;
A
#
# COMPACT_ATOMS: atom_id res chain seq x y z
N MET A 1 0.71 25.92 -31.33
CA MET A 1 1.19 24.72 -30.62
C MET A 1 1.61 25.12 -29.22
N PHE A 2 0.76 24.90 -28.22
CA PHE A 2 1.15 25.12 -26.82
C PHE A 2 1.72 23.81 -26.29
N SER A 3 3.05 23.77 -26.11
CA SER A 3 3.72 22.73 -25.37
C SER A 3 3.24 22.80 -23.92
N LYS A 4 2.43 21.83 -23.49
CA LYS A 4 2.10 21.64 -22.08
C LYS A 4 3.41 21.34 -21.37
N LYS A 5 3.99 22.31 -20.66
CA LYS A 5 5.05 22.03 -19.69
C LYS A 5 4.49 21.03 -18.69
N GLU A 6 4.91 19.77 -18.75
CA GLU A 6 4.57 18.78 -17.74
C GLU A 6 5.09 19.31 -16.40
N LYS A 7 4.15 19.58 -15.49
CA LYS A 7 4.46 20.01 -14.14
C LYS A 7 5.18 18.85 -13.46
N ARG A 8 6.45 19.05 -13.08
CA ARG A 8 7.17 18.07 -12.26
C ARG A 8 6.38 17.81 -10.98
N MET A 9 6.29 16.53 -10.61
CA MET A 9 5.68 16.07 -9.38
C MET A 9 6.45 16.63 -8.17
N THR A 10 5.76 16.94 -7.08
CA THR A 10 6.44 17.31 -5.82
C THR A 10 7.09 16.07 -5.20
N ASP A 11 8.11 16.24 -4.35
CA ASP A 11 8.79 15.10 -3.70
C ASP A 11 7.82 14.26 -2.85
N GLY A 12 6.87 14.91 -2.17
CA GLY A 12 5.82 14.23 -1.41
C GLY A 12 4.85 13.45 -2.30
N ASP A 13 4.43 14.03 -3.42
CA ASP A 13 3.59 13.33 -4.40
C ASP A 13 4.34 12.14 -5.04
N PHE A 14 5.65 12.28 -5.26
CA PHE A 14 6.51 11.23 -5.80
C PHE A 14 6.65 10.06 -4.83
N GLY A 15 6.94 10.33 -3.55
CA GLY A 15 7.02 9.28 -2.54
C GLY A 15 5.73 8.47 -2.45
N LYS A 16 4.58 9.15 -2.43
CA LYS A 16 3.25 8.51 -2.45
C LYS A 16 3.05 7.67 -3.70
N ALA A 17 3.34 8.21 -4.88
CA ALA A 17 3.22 7.47 -6.14
C ALA A 17 4.12 6.22 -6.18
N ALA A 18 5.35 6.33 -5.67
CA ALA A 18 6.28 5.22 -5.58
C ALA A 18 5.78 4.10 -4.64
N VAL A 19 5.22 4.47 -3.48
CA VAL A 19 4.62 3.52 -2.53
C VAL A 19 3.43 2.81 -3.15
N MET A 20 2.50 3.55 -3.78
CA MET A 20 1.33 2.96 -4.45
C MET A 20 1.74 1.97 -5.54
N GLN A 21 2.72 2.34 -6.37
CA GLN A 21 3.25 1.46 -7.42
C GLN A 21 3.92 0.21 -6.84
N SER A 22 4.66 0.36 -5.74
CA SER A 22 5.34 -0.75 -5.06
C SER A 22 4.33 -1.71 -4.42
N LEU A 23 3.27 -1.20 -3.79
CA LEU A 23 2.17 -2.00 -3.24
C LEU A 23 1.42 -2.76 -4.33
N HIS A 24 1.09 -2.08 -5.45
CA HIS A 24 0.49 -2.73 -6.61
C HIS A 24 1.40 -3.85 -7.15
N LYS A 25 2.71 -3.61 -7.26
CA LYS A 25 3.66 -4.66 -7.65
C LYS A 25 3.65 -5.81 -6.63
N MET A 26 3.71 -5.55 -5.33
CA MET A 26 3.76 -6.60 -4.31
C MET A 26 2.49 -7.47 -4.29
N PHE A 27 1.31 -6.86 -4.39
CA PHE A 27 0.04 -7.58 -4.26
C PHE A 27 -0.49 -8.13 -5.58
N ALA A 28 -0.40 -7.38 -6.68
CA ALA A 28 -1.04 -7.75 -7.95
C ALA A 28 -0.13 -8.53 -8.90
N VAL A 29 1.13 -8.07 -9.03
CA VAL A 29 2.04 -8.55 -10.09
C VAL A 29 3.18 -9.41 -9.51
N GLY A 30 3.42 -9.33 -8.21
CA GLY A 30 4.43 -10.06 -7.49
C GLY A 30 3.96 -11.47 -7.16
N GLY A 31 4.93 -12.37 -6.97
CA GLY A 31 4.64 -13.76 -6.60
C GLY A 31 4.60 -14.01 -5.09
N HIS A 32 5.09 -13.07 -4.26
CA HIS A 32 5.27 -13.28 -2.82
C HIS A 32 5.16 -11.98 -2.03
N PHE A 33 5.04 -12.10 -0.71
CA PHE A 33 5.12 -10.99 0.22
C PHE A 33 6.58 -10.60 0.54
N SER A 34 6.89 -9.30 0.44
CA SER A 34 8.23 -8.76 0.68
C SER A 34 8.23 -7.80 1.87
N ILE A 35 8.61 -8.29 3.06
CA ILE A 35 8.75 -7.45 4.26
C ILE A 35 9.76 -6.31 4.04
N CYS A 36 10.80 -6.53 3.24
CA CYS A 36 11.80 -5.53 2.92
C CYS A 36 11.22 -4.35 2.11
N ASP A 37 10.26 -4.61 1.23
CA ASP A 37 9.58 -3.55 0.49
C ASP A 37 8.57 -2.83 1.38
N PHE A 38 7.87 -3.55 2.25
CA PHE A 38 6.99 -2.96 3.26
C PHE A 38 7.72 -2.00 4.21
N ASP A 39 8.88 -2.40 4.75
CA ASP A 39 9.70 -1.55 5.61
C ASP A 39 10.10 -0.24 4.90
N LYS A 40 10.46 -0.31 3.60
CA LYS A 40 10.78 0.87 2.80
C LYS A 40 9.56 1.75 2.54
N GLN A 41 8.41 1.14 2.27
CA GLN A 41 7.16 1.86 2.05
C GLN A 41 6.76 2.64 3.31
N ALA A 42 6.80 2.01 4.48
CA ALA A 42 6.51 2.66 5.76
C ALA A 42 7.47 3.84 6.01
N LYS A 43 8.77 3.65 5.77
CA LYS A 43 9.77 4.73 5.87
C LYS A 43 9.48 5.91 4.95
N VAL A 44 9.11 5.66 3.69
CA VAL A 44 8.74 6.73 2.73
C VAL A 44 7.47 7.46 3.17
N MET A 45 6.52 6.74 3.76
CA MET A 45 5.29 7.31 4.30
C MET A 45 5.47 8.00 5.66
N GLY A 46 6.65 7.91 6.28
CA GLY A 46 6.90 8.44 7.63
C GLY A 46 6.13 7.69 8.73
N VAL A 47 5.77 6.43 8.48
CA VAL A 47 5.00 5.59 9.39
C VAL A 47 5.93 4.67 10.16
N GLU A 48 5.75 4.60 11.48
CA GLU A 48 6.40 3.61 12.32
C GLU A 48 5.62 2.29 12.30
N VAL A 49 6.30 1.19 11.96
CA VAL A 49 5.71 -0.16 12.00
C VAL A 49 5.88 -0.72 13.41
N PRO A 50 4.80 -1.05 14.13
CA PRO A 50 4.91 -1.69 15.44
C PRO A 50 5.73 -2.98 15.34
N LYS A 51 6.70 -3.17 16.24
CA LYS A 51 7.63 -4.31 16.20
C LYS A 51 6.89 -5.66 16.13
N GLU A 52 5.87 -5.84 16.95
CA GLU A 52 5.10 -7.08 16.99
C GLU A 52 4.40 -7.37 15.66
N GLU A 53 3.84 -6.33 15.01
CA GLU A 53 3.19 -6.47 13.72
C GLU A 53 4.22 -6.79 12.63
N ARG A 54 5.38 -6.13 12.66
CA ARG A 54 6.49 -6.43 11.78
C ARG A 54 6.96 -7.87 11.93
N ASP A 55 7.11 -8.36 13.16
CA ASP A 55 7.59 -9.72 13.46
C ASP A 55 6.58 -10.77 12.94
N ARG A 56 5.27 -10.52 13.08
CA ARG A 56 4.22 -11.38 12.49
C ARG A 56 4.28 -11.38 10.96
N LEU A 57 4.36 -10.22 10.34
CA LEU A 57 4.43 -10.10 8.88
C LEU A 57 5.72 -10.72 8.30
N CYS A 58 6.81 -10.68 9.06
CA CYS A 58 8.09 -11.29 8.69
C CYS A 58 7.98 -12.81 8.48
N LEU A 59 7.06 -13.49 9.16
CA LEU A 59 6.83 -14.92 8.98
C LEU A 59 6.39 -15.28 7.55
N PHE A 60 5.81 -14.33 6.84
CA PHE A 60 5.36 -14.49 5.46
C PHE A 60 6.41 -14.07 4.43
N HIS A 61 7.60 -13.67 4.88
CA HIS A 61 8.68 -13.24 3.99
C HIS A 61 8.98 -14.33 2.97
N CYS A 62 8.96 -13.97 1.68
CA CYS A 62 9.24 -14.85 0.55
C CYS A 62 8.29 -16.04 0.35
N ILE A 63 7.22 -16.20 1.13
CA ILE A 63 6.20 -17.22 0.86
C ILE A 63 5.41 -16.81 -0.39
N ASN A 64 5.21 -17.75 -1.32
CA ASN A 64 4.46 -17.46 -2.53
C ASN A 64 2.97 -17.25 -2.21
N TRP A 65 2.34 -16.26 -2.83
CA TRP A 65 0.92 -16.01 -2.66
C TRP A 65 0.08 -17.25 -2.96
N ASN A 66 0.46 -18.06 -3.95
CA ASN A 66 -0.29 -19.26 -4.35
C ASN A 66 -0.21 -20.39 -3.31
N GLU A 67 0.76 -20.35 -2.40
CA GLU A 67 0.96 -21.33 -1.33
C GLU A 67 0.19 -20.94 -0.05
N MET A 68 -0.27 -19.70 0.04
CA MET A 68 -1.05 -19.21 1.16
C MET A 68 -2.54 -19.55 0.99
N ASN A 69 -3.26 -19.71 2.09
CA ASN A 69 -4.72 -19.72 2.03
C ASN A 69 -5.24 -18.29 1.74
N LYS A 70 -6.50 -18.18 1.28
CA LYS A 70 -7.09 -16.90 0.90
C LYS A 70 -7.18 -15.93 2.09
N GLU A 71 -7.59 -16.41 3.25
CA GLU A 71 -7.80 -15.60 4.45
C GLU A 71 -6.52 -14.90 4.90
N LEU A 72 -5.39 -15.62 4.95
CA LEU A 72 -4.08 -15.06 5.30
C LEU A 72 -3.63 -14.03 4.26
N ARG A 73 -3.85 -14.27 2.96
CA ARG A 73 -3.50 -13.27 1.93
C ARG A 73 -4.27 -11.97 2.14
N ASP A 74 -5.57 -12.07 2.38
CA ASP A 74 -6.43 -10.91 2.58
C ASP A 74 -6.03 -10.16 3.87
N GLU A 75 -5.79 -10.88 4.97
CA GLU A 75 -5.35 -10.30 6.24
C GLU A 75 -3.98 -9.61 6.13
N ILE A 76 -3.00 -10.21 5.45
CA ILE A 76 -1.68 -9.58 5.22
C ILE A 76 -1.86 -8.26 4.48
N CYS A 77 -2.70 -8.23 3.43
CA CYS A 77 -2.95 -7.00 2.68
C CYS A 77 -3.65 -5.94 3.55
N ALA A 78 -4.66 -6.35 4.34
CA ALA A 78 -5.37 -5.45 5.25
C ALA A 78 -4.45 -4.86 6.32
N ARG A 79 -3.58 -5.66 6.94
CA ARG A 79 -2.58 -5.21 7.94
C ARG A 79 -1.59 -4.22 7.36
N VAL A 80 -1.08 -4.46 6.15
CA VAL A 80 -0.18 -3.52 5.47
C VAL A 80 -0.87 -2.18 5.24
N VAL A 81 -2.12 -2.19 4.77
CA VAL A 81 -2.90 -0.96 4.56
C VAL A 81 -3.16 -0.26 5.90
N GLU A 82 -3.57 -1.01 6.93
CA GLU A 82 -3.82 -0.51 8.27
C GLU A 82 -2.58 0.17 8.85
N VAL A 83 -1.41 -0.44 8.75
CA VAL A 83 -0.17 0.17 9.22
C VAL A 83 0.12 1.45 8.45
N LEU A 84 0.08 1.42 7.11
CA LEU A 84 0.45 2.58 6.29
C LEU A 84 -0.53 3.76 6.39
N THR A 85 -1.76 3.53 6.86
CA THR A 85 -2.82 4.55 6.85
C THR A 85 -3.41 4.85 8.22
N GLY A 86 -3.10 4.03 9.23
CA GLY A 86 -3.74 4.07 10.54
C GLY A 86 -5.19 3.58 10.56
N GLU A 87 -5.72 3.11 9.43
CA GLU A 87 -7.12 2.70 9.31
C GLU A 87 -7.25 1.22 8.97
N ARG A 88 -7.95 0.49 9.84
CA ARG A 88 -8.32 -0.90 9.57
C ARG A 88 -9.32 -0.96 8.43
N VAL A 89 -9.03 -1.81 7.45
CA VAL A 89 -9.87 -2.03 6.28
C VAL A 89 -10.30 -3.48 6.20
N GLU A 90 -11.57 -3.70 5.87
CA GLU A 90 -12.12 -5.03 5.57
C GLU A 90 -12.25 -5.17 4.05
N LEU A 91 -11.10 -5.35 3.39
CA LEU A 91 -11.00 -5.49 1.94
C LEU A 91 -10.26 -6.77 1.60
N SER A 92 -10.74 -7.49 0.59
CA SER A 92 -9.98 -8.58 -0.02
C SER A 92 -8.73 -8.07 -0.73
N LYS A 93 -7.77 -8.97 -0.96
CA LYS A 93 -6.56 -8.68 -1.76
C LYS A 93 -6.91 -8.03 -3.11
N ASN A 94 -7.96 -8.49 -3.79
CA ASN A 94 -8.35 -7.95 -5.10
C ASN A 94 -8.87 -6.52 -5.00
N GLU A 95 -9.68 -6.21 -3.98
CA GLU A 95 -10.16 -4.84 -3.75
C GLU A 95 -9.00 -3.89 -3.39
N ILE A 96 -8.01 -4.38 -2.64
CA ILE A 96 -6.78 -3.64 -2.32
C ILE A 96 -5.93 -3.42 -3.59
N ILE A 97 -5.86 -4.40 -4.49
CA ILE A 97 -5.19 -4.24 -5.79
C ILE A 97 -5.89 -3.18 -6.63
N GLU A 98 -7.22 -3.22 -6.73
CA GLU A 98 -8.00 -2.23 -7.48
C GLU A 98 -7.82 -0.81 -6.94
N LEU A 99 -7.66 -0.69 -5.61
CA LEU A 99 -7.34 0.57 -4.95
C LEU A 99 -6.00 1.13 -5.41
N PHE A 100 -4.96 0.29 -5.43
CA PHE A 100 -3.60 0.70 -5.82
C PHE A 100 -3.45 0.89 -7.32
N ALA A 101 -4.23 0.18 -8.13
CA ALA A 101 -4.31 0.37 -9.57
C ALA A 101 -5.11 1.62 -9.99
N GLY A 102 -5.85 2.23 -9.06
CA GLY A 102 -6.67 3.42 -9.32
C GLY A 102 -7.91 3.15 -10.18
N VAL A 103 -8.37 1.90 -10.21
CA VAL A 103 -9.39 1.40 -11.16
C VAL A 103 -10.82 1.74 -10.73
N ASP A 104 -11.12 1.80 -9.42
CA ASP A 104 -12.47 2.18 -8.96
C ASP A 104 -12.48 3.00 -7.66
N LYS A 105 -12.46 4.33 -7.83
CA LYS A 105 -12.45 5.32 -6.72
C LYS A 105 -13.79 5.40 -5.96
N LYS A 106 -14.89 4.86 -6.53
CA LYS A 106 -16.24 4.99 -5.97
C LYS A 106 -16.60 3.83 -5.03
N LYS A 107 -16.14 2.61 -5.33
CA LYS A 107 -16.40 1.42 -4.51
C LYS A 107 -15.59 1.34 -3.23
N ILE A 108 -14.33 1.78 -3.26
CA ILE A 108 -13.35 1.41 -2.22
C ILE A 108 -13.40 2.38 -1.02
N GLY A 109 -14.39 3.29 -0.99
CA GLY A 109 -14.43 4.39 -0.05
C GLY A 109 -13.26 5.32 -0.34
N GLY A 110 -13.53 6.53 -0.81
CA GLY A 110 -12.46 7.51 -1.10
C GLY A 110 -11.58 7.89 0.11
N LYS A 111 -11.68 7.19 1.26
CA LYS A 111 -10.97 7.43 2.53
C LYS A 111 -9.53 6.92 2.48
N VAL A 112 -9.25 5.66 2.11
CA VAL A 112 -7.87 5.13 2.02
C VAL A 112 -7.05 5.85 0.95
N TYR A 113 -7.65 6.06 -0.23
CA TYR A 113 -7.03 6.87 -1.28
C TYR A 113 -6.86 8.34 -0.88
N ARG A 114 -7.81 8.92 -0.13
CA ARG A 114 -7.63 10.27 0.44
C ARG A 114 -6.52 10.27 1.48
N LEU A 115 -6.44 9.34 2.41
CA LEU A 115 -5.41 9.29 3.46
C LEU A 115 -4.01 9.17 2.88
N LEU A 116 -3.83 8.32 1.86
CA LEU A 116 -2.56 8.22 1.15
C LEU A 116 -2.25 9.49 0.31
N LYS A 117 -3.27 10.25 -0.13
CA LYS A 117 -3.09 11.54 -0.82
C LYS A 117 -2.96 12.75 0.11
N SER A 118 -3.66 12.77 1.24
CA SER A 118 -3.89 13.92 2.12
C SER A 118 -2.97 13.93 3.33
N GLY A 119 -1.74 13.44 3.18
CA GLY A 119 -0.65 13.70 4.11
C GLY A 119 -0.24 15.17 4.15
N GLU A 120 -1.19 16.05 4.48
CA GLU A 120 -0.97 17.38 5.05
C GLU A 120 -1.61 17.35 6.44
N ASN A 121 -0.73 17.19 7.44
CA ASN A 121 -0.86 17.59 8.83
C ASN A 121 -2.14 17.22 9.61
N SER A 122 -1.96 16.34 10.59
CA SER A 122 -2.69 16.42 11.86
C SER A 122 -1.78 15.95 13.00
N GLY A 123 -1.19 16.89 13.73
CA GLY A 123 -0.48 16.65 15.00
C GLY A 123 1.01 16.87 14.94
#